data_AF-A0A4V1XZ66-F1
#
_entry.id   AF-A0A4V1XZ66-F1
#
_cell.length_a   1.000
_cell.length_b   1.000
_cell.length_c   1.000
_cell.angle_alpha   90.00
_cell.angle_beta   90.00
_cell.angle_gamma   90.00
#
_symmetry.space_group_name_H-M   'P 1'
#
loop_
_entity.id
_entity.type
_entity.pdbx_description
1 polymer ?
#
loop_
_entity_poly.entity_id
_entity_poly.type
_entity_poly.pdbx_seq_one_letter_code
_entity_poly.pdbx_strand_id
1 'polypeptide(L)'
;MASKRRDERGAYSILFAFLAVVLIGLSAFAVDLGNAMARKSDVQGQADFAALSAGGQLTGQTSGTIPSVVLDAVRLSMNENQPLNRNGACVSDTVTACVTSNTQLTNGDLTDGEVRWANGGLQVITPLERVENGFACIFSVGDDGPCENENTDVQGRATVAVFSPLGALPVYAVTPCDYGRQTITDPANGQVSPVAVPPLANNSEVNGTELTGSDTAQIPLNTTGATIMLTGKAWTRTTKVGFFPASGAAPVEAASFIDDTGSTHTLSPMVNYTTSGNSAHTIRFVVPQSVATSEQVWYIRVWNRDTATSSTGLWSDKNQSIPLRVGEPVLECDAGSNDGNFGTLKFPRTDVSSQNDQLAMNMATNLQEPMTLTVHSSWTSSGTCSNGVNGAVTSGLPNPGLKPGTNCVDTDTGLPALAATAGMITGVGSTPGRLTTESTTPGCGPGGSSSNATARIQNTNYSINNDVLSCFLTDGASLATVADKNYSGDAVLDESIYDSPRFFFVPVLHVQPANGGSNKYSIIDFRPAFLTDEDVASSSVKGSNTATAPVGNSPGNGIVIEQNQIKTMKVIFFNSNALPSRTGGALTTYFGVGPRIVRMID
;
A
#
# COMPACT_ATOMS: atom_id res chain seq x y z
N MET A 1 -34.93 91.57 37.95
CA MET A 1 -34.39 90.36 38.61
C MET A 1 -33.47 89.66 37.64
N ALA A 2 -32.16 89.87 37.74
CA ALA A 2 -31.18 89.17 36.92
C ALA A 2 -30.84 87.84 37.62
N SER A 3 -31.28 86.73 37.02
CA SER A 3 -30.88 85.38 37.46
C SER A 3 -29.35 85.28 37.41
N LYS A 4 -28.72 85.17 38.59
CA LYS A 4 -27.29 84.93 38.73
C LYS A 4 -27.02 83.52 38.21
N ARG A 5 -26.67 83.40 36.93
CA ARG A 5 -26.22 82.14 36.33
C ARG A 5 -25.10 81.58 37.20
N ARG A 6 -25.34 80.44 37.86
CA ARG A 6 -24.29 79.72 38.59
C ARG A 6 -23.24 79.29 37.58
N ASP A 7 -21.99 79.63 37.85
CA ASP A 7 -20.87 79.36 36.96
C ASP A 7 -20.49 77.88 37.10
N GLU A 8 -21.09 77.02 36.28
CA GLU A 8 -20.83 75.57 36.27
C GLU A 8 -19.53 75.20 35.55
N ARG A 9 -18.80 76.19 35.01
CA ARG A 9 -17.59 76.01 34.20
C ARG A 9 -16.51 75.19 34.89
N GLY A 10 -16.37 75.32 36.22
CA GLY A 10 -15.41 74.54 37.01
C GLY A 10 -15.76 73.05 37.15
N ALA A 11 -17.05 72.71 37.20
CA ALA A 11 -17.49 71.32 37.25
C ALA A 11 -17.25 70.63 35.89
N TYR A 12 -17.52 71.33 34.78
CA TYR A 12 -17.26 70.82 33.43
C TYR A 12 -15.77 70.60 33.16
N SER A 13 -14.87 71.46 33.68
CA SER A 13 -13.43 71.26 33.49
C SER A 13 -12.91 70.00 34.21
N ILE A 14 -13.40 69.71 35.41
CA ILE A 14 -13.01 68.50 36.16
C ILE A 14 -13.54 67.24 35.47
N LEU A 15 -14.81 67.26 35.04
CA LEU A 15 -15.41 66.15 34.31
C LEU A 15 -14.67 65.89 32.99
N PHE A 16 -14.32 66.93 32.24
CA PHE A 16 -13.56 66.82 31.00
C PHE A 16 -12.15 66.24 31.25
N ALA A 17 -11.44 66.74 32.26
CA ALA A 17 -10.12 66.21 32.62
C ALA A 17 -10.18 64.72 32.99
N PHE A 18 -11.18 64.31 33.76
CA PHE A 18 -11.39 62.90 34.11
C PHE A 18 -11.68 62.04 32.87
N LEU A 19 -12.62 62.47 32.01
CA LEU A 19 -12.93 61.75 30.76
C LEU A 19 -11.73 61.67 29.81
N ALA A 20 -10.92 62.74 29.72
CA ALA A 20 -9.71 62.75 28.91
C ALA A 20 -8.69 61.71 29.39
N VAL A 21 -8.47 61.58 30.70
CA VAL A 21 -7.59 60.56 31.28
C VAL A 21 -8.11 59.14 30.98
N VAL A 22 -9.41 58.91 31.13
CA VAL A 22 -10.04 57.62 30.81
C VAL A 22 -9.86 57.28 29.32
N LEU A 23 -10.10 58.23 28.42
CA LEU A 23 -9.94 58.03 26.98
C LEU A 23 -8.49 57.76 26.57
N ILE A 24 -7.54 58.51 27.14
CA ILE A 24 -6.10 58.29 26.92
C ILE A 24 -5.72 56.89 27.43
N GLY A 25 -6.19 56.49 28.61
CA GLY A 25 -5.88 55.18 29.17
C GLY A 25 -6.44 54.01 28.36
N LEU A 26 -7.69 54.10 27.91
CA LEU A 26 -8.29 53.10 27.02
C LEU A 26 -7.57 53.04 25.65
N SER A 27 -7.14 54.19 25.13
CA SER A 27 -6.39 54.26 23.86
C SER A 27 -5.03 53.58 23.98
N ALA A 28 -4.31 53.84 25.07
CA ALA A 28 -3.00 53.25 25.31
C ALA A 28 -3.10 51.73 25.60
N PHE A 29 -4.10 51.30 26.37
CA PHE A 29 -4.41 49.86 26.52
C PHE A 29 -4.70 49.17 25.18
N ALA A 30 -5.46 49.82 24.29
CA ALA A 30 -5.76 49.27 22.97
C ALA A 30 -4.49 49.14 22.09
N VAL A 31 -3.54 50.07 22.21
CA VAL A 31 -2.24 50.00 21.51
C VAL A 31 -1.40 48.83 22.00
N ASP A 32 -1.30 48.64 23.33
CA ASP A 32 -0.55 47.52 23.92
C ASP A 32 -1.14 46.18 23.51
N LEU A 33 -2.47 46.04 23.61
CA LEU A 33 -3.16 44.83 23.16
C LEU A 33 -2.96 44.58 21.66
N GLY A 34 -3.02 45.64 20.84
CA GLY A 34 -2.77 45.56 19.41
C GLY A 34 -1.34 45.10 19.09
N ASN A 35 -0.35 45.63 19.81
CA ASN A 35 1.05 45.22 19.68
C ASN A 35 1.25 43.75 20.10
N ALA A 36 0.64 43.33 21.22
CA ALA A 36 0.72 41.96 21.68
C ALA A 36 0.07 40.96 20.70
N MET A 37 -1.08 41.31 20.12
CA MET A 37 -1.74 40.50 19.10
C MET A 37 -0.94 40.44 17.80
N ALA A 38 -0.40 41.57 17.34
CA ALA A 38 0.46 41.62 16.17
C ALA A 38 1.69 40.73 16.35
N ARG A 39 2.36 40.84 17.52
CA ARG A 39 3.54 40.02 17.81
C ARG A 39 3.21 38.54 17.89
N LYS A 40 2.08 38.18 18.51
CA LYS A 40 1.60 36.79 18.53
C LYS A 40 1.39 36.24 17.11
N SER A 41 0.86 37.06 16.20
CA SER A 41 0.68 36.66 14.80
C SER A 41 2.02 36.44 14.09
N ASP A 42 3.02 37.29 14.34
CA ASP A 42 4.35 37.15 13.75
C ASP A 42 5.04 35.85 14.20
N VAL A 43 5.07 35.58 15.52
CA VAL A 43 5.68 34.35 16.06
C VAL A 43 4.90 33.10 15.63
N GLN A 44 3.59 33.20 15.43
CA GLN A 44 2.82 32.10 14.85
C GLN A 44 3.25 31.82 13.41
N GLY A 45 3.38 32.86 12.57
CA GLY A 45 3.89 32.71 11.20
C GLY A 45 5.30 32.10 11.16
N GLN A 46 6.18 32.52 12.06
CA GLN A 46 7.50 31.92 12.22
C GLN A 46 7.43 30.43 12.56
N ALA A 47 6.53 30.03 13.47
CA ALA A 47 6.30 28.63 13.82
C ALA A 47 5.82 27.83 12.61
N ASP A 48 4.86 28.36 11.86
CA ASP A 48 4.24 27.70 10.70
C ASP A 48 5.27 27.47 9.59
N PHE A 49 6.08 28.47 9.24
CA PHE A 49 7.14 28.33 8.24
C PHE A 49 8.19 27.31 8.69
N ALA A 50 8.59 27.35 9.96
CA ALA A 50 9.56 26.42 10.50
C ALA A 50 9.05 24.98 10.53
N ALA A 51 7.78 24.78 10.89
CA ALA A 51 7.12 23.48 10.84
C ALA A 51 7.00 22.96 9.41
N LEU A 52 6.58 23.79 8.44
CA LEU A 52 6.51 23.37 7.03
C LEU A 52 7.89 23.02 6.45
N SER A 53 8.93 23.80 6.78
CA SER A 53 10.32 23.52 6.42
C SER A 53 10.77 22.17 6.97
N ALA A 54 10.47 21.89 8.24
CA ALA A 54 10.73 20.61 8.87
C ALA A 54 10.02 19.46 8.16
N GLY A 55 8.73 19.65 7.85
CA GLY A 55 7.89 18.68 7.18
C GLY A 55 8.44 18.23 5.82
N GLY A 56 9.05 19.14 5.06
CA GLY A 56 9.72 18.81 3.79
C GLY A 56 10.92 17.87 3.96
N GLN A 57 11.58 17.91 5.12
CA GLN A 57 12.74 17.07 5.45
C GLN A 57 12.36 15.76 6.16
N LEU A 58 11.11 15.60 6.58
CA LEU A 58 10.66 14.38 7.23
C LEU A 58 10.64 13.21 6.23
N THR A 59 11.24 12.10 6.65
CA THR A 59 11.22 10.81 5.93
C THR A 59 10.23 9.82 6.55
N GLY A 60 9.56 10.19 7.63
CA GLY A 60 8.61 9.35 8.36
C GLY A 60 7.92 10.10 9.50
N GLN A 61 6.82 9.53 10.00
CA GLN A 61 6.20 9.91 11.27
C GLN A 61 6.69 8.95 12.35
N THR A 62 7.88 9.20 12.90
CA THR A 62 8.49 8.32 13.90
C THR A 62 8.58 9.03 15.25
N SER A 63 8.40 8.28 16.34
CA SER A 63 8.85 8.73 17.66
C SER A 63 10.35 8.50 17.79
N GLY A 64 11.07 9.39 18.48
CA GLY A 64 12.49 9.22 18.80
C GLY A 64 13.32 10.45 18.49
N THR A 65 14.63 10.25 18.28
CA THR A 65 15.57 11.34 17.98
C THR A 65 15.23 12.00 16.64
N ILE A 66 15.08 13.32 16.65
CA ILE A 66 14.80 14.10 15.45
C ILE A 66 16.07 14.18 14.60
N PRO A 67 16.03 13.85 13.29
CA PRO A 67 17.21 13.94 12.42
C PRO A 67 17.78 15.36 12.36
N SER A 68 19.12 15.49 12.32
CA SER A 68 19.79 16.80 12.31
C SER A 68 19.38 17.67 11.13
N VAL A 69 19.12 17.08 9.96
CA VAL A 69 18.64 17.78 8.76
C VAL A 69 17.29 18.47 8.97
N VAL A 70 16.42 17.88 9.80
CA VAL A 70 15.11 18.46 10.16
C VAL A 70 15.33 19.62 11.12
N LEU A 71 16.19 19.45 12.13
CA LEU A 71 16.53 20.51 13.08
C LEU A 71 17.21 21.71 12.40
N ASP A 72 18.11 21.47 11.43
CA ASP A 72 18.73 22.52 10.63
C ASP A 72 17.71 23.29 9.80
N ALA A 73 16.73 22.60 9.21
CA ALA A 73 15.66 23.23 8.42
C ALA A 73 14.73 24.09 9.29
N VAL A 74 14.40 23.62 10.50
CA VAL A 74 13.66 24.42 11.50
C VAL A 74 14.48 25.64 11.91
N ARG A 75 15.74 25.45 12.31
CA ARG A 75 16.63 26.52 12.77
C ARG A 75 16.79 27.61 11.73
N LEU A 76 17.06 27.23 10.48
CA LEU A 76 17.21 28.18 9.38
C LEU A 76 15.91 28.95 9.15
N SER A 77 14.78 28.25 9.03
CA SER A 77 13.48 28.87 8.79
C SER A 77 13.04 29.78 9.93
N MET A 78 13.24 29.39 11.19
CA MET A 78 12.99 30.26 12.34
C MET A 78 13.83 31.52 12.26
N ASN A 79 15.12 31.41 11.97
CA ASN A 79 16.02 32.56 11.93
C ASN A 79 15.74 33.51 10.76
N GLU A 80 15.31 32.99 9.61
CA GLU A 80 14.94 33.79 8.44
C GLU A 80 13.59 34.51 8.62
N ASN A 81 12.67 33.95 9.41
CA ASN A 81 11.31 34.47 9.61
C ASN A 81 11.12 35.08 11.01
N GLN A 82 12.17 35.63 11.61
CA GLN A 82 12.06 36.29 12.91
C GLN A 82 11.22 37.57 12.83
N PRO A 83 10.38 37.85 13.84
CA PRO A 83 9.74 39.15 13.96
C PRO A 83 10.79 40.27 14.03
N LEU A 84 10.62 41.30 13.21
CA LEU A 84 11.48 42.49 13.27
C LEU A 84 11.17 43.26 14.56
N ASN A 85 11.96 43.05 15.62
CA ASN A 85 11.92 43.91 16.82
C ASN A 85 13.30 44.14 17.44
N ARG A 86 13.60 45.38 17.83
CA ARG A 86 14.96 45.90 18.05
C ARG A 86 15.59 45.70 19.43
N ASN A 87 14.90 45.09 20.41
CA ASN A 87 15.28 45.22 21.83
C ASN A 87 15.56 43.90 22.59
N GLY A 88 15.50 42.73 21.95
CA GLY A 88 15.76 41.43 22.60
C GLY A 88 17.19 40.91 22.38
N ALA A 89 17.67 40.01 23.26
CA ALA A 89 18.97 39.31 23.11
C ALA A 89 19.10 38.51 21.79
N CYS A 90 17.95 38.25 21.17
CA CYS A 90 17.77 37.61 19.88
C CYS A 90 17.86 38.56 18.68
N VAL A 91 18.01 39.88 18.92
CA VAL A 91 18.15 40.92 17.90
C VAL A 91 19.12 41.98 18.41
N SER A 92 20.42 41.76 18.21
CA SER A 92 21.34 42.89 18.05
C SER A 92 21.60 43.05 16.56
N ASP A 93 21.90 44.26 16.08
CA ASP A 93 22.31 44.52 14.68
C ASP A 93 23.53 43.69 14.21
N THR A 94 24.10 42.86 15.10
CA THR A 94 25.20 41.91 14.84
C THR A 94 24.86 40.43 15.08
N VAL A 95 23.72 40.08 15.69
CA VAL A 95 23.32 38.69 15.95
C VAL A 95 22.23 38.28 14.97
N THR A 96 22.62 37.45 14.00
CA THR A 96 21.78 37.01 12.86
C THR A 96 20.95 35.74 13.15
N ALA A 97 21.01 35.20 14.37
CA ALA A 97 20.36 33.92 14.71
C ALA A 97 19.91 33.85 16.19
N CYS A 98 18.60 33.69 16.42
CA CYS A 98 17.99 33.38 17.72
C CYS A 98 18.33 31.96 18.17
N VAL A 99 18.23 31.02 17.22
CA VAL A 99 18.54 29.61 17.44
C VAL A 99 19.91 29.34 16.83
N THR A 100 20.90 29.16 17.69
CA THR A 100 22.32 29.06 17.31
C THR A 100 22.78 27.62 17.06
N SER A 101 22.08 26.64 17.62
CA SER A 101 22.44 25.22 17.48
C SER A 101 21.23 24.29 17.54
N ASN A 102 21.36 23.11 16.94
CA ASN A 102 20.30 22.09 16.95
C ASN A 102 20.07 21.49 18.36
N THR A 103 21.05 21.58 19.25
CA THR A 103 20.90 21.15 20.66
C THR A 103 19.96 22.04 21.45
N GLN A 104 19.82 23.33 21.07
CA GLN A 104 18.83 24.21 21.68
C GLN A 104 17.42 23.73 21.38
N LEU A 105 17.15 23.32 20.13
CA LEU A 105 15.83 22.85 19.71
C LEU A 105 15.37 21.52 20.33
N THR A 106 16.17 20.88 21.17
CA THR A 106 15.85 19.55 21.75
C THR A 106 16.27 19.43 23.22
N ASN A 107 16.57 20.55 23.88
CA ASN A 107 16.99 20.58 25.29
C ASN A 107 15.80 20.60 26.27
N GLY A 108 14.57 20.76 25.78
CA GLY A 108 13.36 20.88 26.59
C GLY A 108 13.13 22.28 27.18
N ASP A 109 13.95 23.26 26.81
CA ASP A 109 13.79 24.67 27.15
C ASP A 109 12.89 25.34 26.11
N LEU A 110 11.74 25.84 26.56
CA LEU A 110 10.80 26.50 25.66
C LEU A 110 11.19 27.95 25.38
N THR A 111 12.18 28.51 26.08
CA THR A 111 12.55 29.92 25.97
C THR A 111 13.36 30.23 24.70
N ASP A 112 14.21 29.30 24.26
CA ASP A 112 15.04 29.42 23.05
C ASP A 112 14.50 28.62 21.84
N GLY A 113 13.26 28.15 21.96
CA GLY A 113 12.55 27.40 20.93
C GLY A 113 12.83 25.89 21.02
N GLU A 114 11.81 25.09 20.72
CA GLU A 114 11.85 23.64 20.93
C GLU A 114 11.18 22.91 19.76
N VAL A 115 11.70 21.74 19.41
CA VAL A 115 11.14 20.81 18.44
C VAL A 115 10.97 19.45 19.09
N ARG A 116 9.76 18.91 19.04
CA ARG A 116 9.44 17.62 19.65
C ARG A 116 8.32 16.90 18.94
N TRP A 117 8.26 15.58 19.09
CA TRP A 117 7.13 14.79 18.62
C TRP A 117 5.92 15.00 19.55
N ALA A 118 4.82 15.52 19.02
CA ALA A 118 3.58 15.74 19.75
C ALA A 118 2.37 15.63 18.81
N ASN A 119 1.21 15.21 19.33
CA ASN A 119 -0.05 15.16 18.60
C ASN A 119 -0.01 14.38 17.26
N GLY A 120 0.85 13.37 17.13
CA GLY A 120 1.01 12.61 15.88
C GLY A 120 1.85 13.30 14.79
N GLY A 121 2.52 14.41 15.12
CA GLY A 121 3.41 15.14 14.23
C GLY A 121 4.65 15.70 14.94
N LEU A 122 5.45 16.45 14.19
CA LEU A 122 6.57 17.23 14.69
C LEU A 122 6.05 18.61 15.07
N GLN A 123 6.01 18.89 16.37
CA GLN A 123 5.67 20.19 16.91
C GLN A 123 6.91 21.07 16.98
N VAL A 124 6.77 22.28 16.47
CA VAL A 124 7.75 23.35 16.47
C VAL A 124 7.22 24.49 17.33
N ILE A 125 8.02 24.92 18.28
CA ILE A 125 7.71 25.98 19.24
C ILE A 125 8.76 27.07 19.05
N THR A 126 8.34 28.30 18.77
CA THR A 126 9.28 29.42 18.60
C THR A 126 9.93 29.82 19.92
N PRO A 127 11.08 30.52 19.88
CA PRO A 127 11.56 31.26 21.05
C PRO A 127 10.48 32.18 21.63
N LEU A 128 10.58 32.49 22.92
CA LEU A 128 9.71 33.49 23.55
C LEU A 128 10.04 34.87 23.02
N GLU A 129 9.01 35.61 22.63
CA GLU A 129 9.15 36.99 22.17
C GLU A 129 8.45 37.94 23.13
N ARG A 130 9.17 38.97 23.57
CA ARG A 130 8.74 39.89 24.62
C ARG A 130 8.02 41.09 24.02
N VAL A 131 6.79 41.34 24.46
CA VAL A 131 6.02 42.54 24.11
C VAL A 131 6.14 43.55 25.25
N GLU A 132 6.78 44.68 24.96
CA GLU A 132 6.84 45.83 25.88
C GLU A 132 5.50 46.57 25.83
N ASN A 133 4.78 46.61 26.95
CA ASN A 133 3.50 47.30 27.07
C ASN A 133 3.74 48.74 27.54
N GLY A 134 3.44 49.73 26.68
CA GLY A 134 3.72 51.14 26.94
C GLY A 134 2.74 51.78 27.91
N PHE A 135 1.45 51.41 27.87
CA PHE A 135 0.46 51.86 28.85
C PHE A 135 0.76 51.27 30.22
N ALA A 136 1.03 49.98 30.24
CA ALA A 136 1.27 49.22 31.44
C ALA A 136 2.49 49.81 32.22
N CYS A 137 3.60 50.07 31.52
CA CYS A 137 4.77 50.79 32.07
C CYS A 137 4.43 52.15 32.75
N ILE A 138 3.44 52.90 32.26
CA ILE A 138 3.10 54.21 32.85
C ILE A 138 2.45 54.07 34.24
N PHE A 139 1.80 52.93 34.54
CA PHE A 139 1.09 52.71 35.80
C PHE A 139 1.86 51.84 36.81
N SER A 140 3.01 51.25 36.43
CA SER A 140 3.95 50.64 37.40
C SER A 140 4.70 51.72 38.15
N VAL A 141 4.10 52.19 39.25
CA VAL A 141 4.80 53.02 40.24
C VAL A 141 5.41 52.09 41.30
N GLY A 142 6.49 51.40 40.94
CA GLY A 142 7.29 50.53 41.83
C GLY A 142 8.74 51.00 41.98
N ASP A 143 9.40 50.60 43.06
CA ASP A 143 10.80 50.99 43.38
C ASP A 143 11.85 50.46 42.38
N ASP A 144 11.47 49.53 41.49
CA ASP A 144 12.35 48.88 40.52
C ASP A 144 12.38 49.57 39.13
N GLY A 145 11.83 50.78 39.02
CA GLY A 145 11.82 51.56 37.78
C GLY A 145 10.61 51.27 36.88
N PRO A 146 10.24 52.23 36.00
CA PRO A 146 8.89 52.27 35.43
C PRO A 146 8.53 51.17 34.42
N CYS A 147 9.43 50.31 33.91
CA CYS A 147 9.04 49.37 32.84
C CYS A 147 9.56 47.92 32.97
N GLU A 148 10.25 47.53 34.04
CA GLU A 148 11.00 46.25 33.99
C GLU A 148 10.13 44.99 34.09
N ASN A 149 8.91 45.09 34.66
CA ASN A 149 8.06 43.94 34.99
C ASN A 149 6.74 43.86 34.21
N GLU A 150 6.50 44.74 33.24
CA GLU A 150 5.19 44.86 32.58
C GLU A 150 5.18 44.36 31.13
N ASN A 151 5.84 43.23 30.91
CA ASN A 151 5.95 42.65 29.57
C ASN A 151 5.13 41.38 29.45
N THR A 152 4.61 41.16 28.24
CA THR A 152 3.87 39.95 27.91
C THR A 152 4.71 39.12 26.96
N ASP A 153 5.03 37.89 27.35
CA ASP A 153 5.72 36.96 26.47
C ASP A 153 4.71 36.24 25.58
N VAL A 154 4.98 36.20 24.28
CA VAL A 154 4.19 35.49 23.28
C VAL A 154 5.02 34.43 22.59
N GLN A 155 4.37 33.35 22.17
CA GLN A 155 5.01 32.21 21.54
C GLN A 155 4.11 31.62 20.45
N GLY A 156 4.71 31.24 19.33
CA GLY A 156 4.06 30.49 18.26
C GLY A 156 4.25 28.99 18.43
N ARG A 157 3.25 28.21 18.03
CA ARG A 157 3.31 26.74 18.04
C ARG A 157 2.66 26.21 16.79
N ALA A 158 3.35 25.30 16.11
CA ALA A 158 2.93 24.71 14.86
C ALA A 158 3.28 23.24 14.85
N THR A 159 2.42 22.38 14.33
CA THR A 159 2.62 20.94 14.32
C THR A 159 2.43 20.44 12.91
N VAL A 160 3.51 19.87 12.35
CA VAL A 160 3.50 19.33 11.00
C VAL A 160 3.49 17.81 11.03
N ALA A 161 2.81 17.22 10.06
CA ALA A 161 2.81 15.79 9.84
C ALA A 161 2.98 15.47 8.35
N VAL A 162 3.58 14.31 8.07
CA VAL A 162 3.73 13.77 6.71
C VAL A 162 2.77 12.61 6.51
N PHE A 163 2.13 12.61 5.35
CA PHE A 163 1.11 11.65 4.97
C PHE A 163 1.40 11.04 3.60
N SER A 164 0.84 9.85 3.36
CA SER A 164 0.73 9.24 2.04
C SER A 164 -0.68 9.42 1.48
N PRO A 165 -0.82 9.53 0.15
CA PRO A 165 -2.13 9.50 -0.49
C PRO A 165 -2.72 8.08 -0.41
N LEU A 166 -3.91 7.94 0.19
CA LEU A 166 -4.65 6.68 0.37
C LEU A 166 -3.99 5.59 1.22
N GLY A 167 -4.82 4.65 1.69
CA GLY A 167 -4.40 3.51 2.50
C GLY A 167 -3.74 2.36 1.72
N ALA A 168 -3.14 1.44 2.49
CA ALA A 168 -2.61 0.19 1.99
C ALA A 168 -3.70 -0.90 2.00
N LEU A 169 -3.69 -1.79 1.01
CA LEU A 169 -4.52 -3.00 1.04
C LEU A 169 -3.88 -4.09 1.91
N PRO A 170 -4.68 -4.98 2.53
CA PRO A 170 -4.20 -6.09 3.34
C PRO A 170 -3.69 -7.26 2.47
N VAL A 171 -2.84 -6.95 1.49
CA VAL A 171 -2.10 -7.89 0.66
C VAL A 171 -0.61 -7.56 0.79
N TYR A 172 0.29 -8.48 0.48
CA TYR A 172 1.73 -8.20 0.57
C TYR A 172 2.50 -8.60 -0.68
N ALA A 173 3.54 -7.84 -1.01
CA ALA A 173 4.56 -8.16 -2.00
C ALA A 173 5.78 -8.82 -1.35
N VAL A 174 6.65 -9.47 -2.14
CA VAL A 174 7.90 -10.04 -1.65
C VAL A 174 9.04 -9.63 -2.58
N THR A 175 10.15 -9.13 -2.04
CA THR A 175 11.35 -8.86 -2.85
C THR A 175 12.02 -10.17 -3.31
N PRO A 176 12.48 -10.27 -4.57
CA PRO A 176 12.62 -9.22 -5.59
C PRO A 176 11.44 -9.06 -6.57
N CYS A 177 10.28 -9.63 -6.26
CA CYS A 177 9.16 -9.84 -7.18
C CYS A 177 8.04 -8.85 -6.89
N ASP A 178 8.42 -7.57 -6.85
CA ASP A 178 7.62 -6.47 -6.31
C ASP A 178 7.38 -5.37 -7.35
N TYR A 179 7.54 -5.67 -8.64
CA TYR A 179 7.32 -4.76 -9.78
C TYR A 179 6.64 -5.48 -10.94
N GLY A 180 6.00 -4.77 -11.86
CA GLY A 180 5.34 -5.37 -13.02
C GLY A 180 4.00 -6.03 -12.71
N ARG A 181 3.55 -6.94 -13.58
CA ARG A 181 2.25 -7.60 -13.42
C ARG A 181 2.34 -8.63 -12.31
N GLN A 182 1.25 -8.81 -11.61
CA GLN A 182 1.20 -9.60 -10.41
C GLN A 182 -0.15 -10.26 -10.31
N THR A 183 -0.17 -11.52 -9.90
CA THR A 183 -1.42 -12.28 -9.82
C THR A 183 -1.56 -12.91 -8.44
N ILE A 184 -2.73 -12.74 -7.83
CA ILE A 184 -3.09 -13.33 -6.54
C ILE A 184 -4.24 -14.28 -6.80
N THR A 185 -4.08 -15.56 -6.49
CA THR A 185 -5.09 -16.60 -6.75
C THR A 185 -5.61 -17.25 -5.46
N ASP A 186 -6.81 -17.80 -5.56
CA ASP A 186 -7.43 -18.76 -4.63
C ASP A 186 -7.26 -20.20 -5.19
N PRO A 187 -7.03 -21.22 -4.35
CA PRO A 187 -6.96 -21.19 -2.89
C PRO A 187 -5.80 -20.34 -2.37
N ALA A 188 -5.82 -20.04 -1.06
CA ALA A 188 -4.72 -19.53 -0.21
C ALA A 188 -3.35 -20.25 -0.41
N ASN A 189 -3.33 -21.22 -1.31
CA ASN A 189 -2.25 -22.06 -1.67
C ASN A 189 -1.65 -21.77 -3.05
N GLY A 190 -1.26 -20.51 -3.27
CA GLY A 190 -0.26 -20.08 -4.27
C GLY A 190 -0.24 -20.87 -5.58
N GLN A 191 -1.07 -20.48 -6.56
CA GLN A 191 -0.89 -20.99 -7.91
C GLN A 191 0.26 -20.25 -8.57
N VAL A 192 1.37 -20.94 -8.82
CA VAL A 192 2.41 -20.44 -9.73
C VAL A 192 1.74 -20.00 -11.03
N SER A 193 1.89 -18.72 -11.38
CA SER A 193 1.89 -18.36 -12.79
C SER A 193 2.90 -19.28 -13.47
N PRO A 194 2.66 -19.78 -14.70
CA PRO A 194 3.45 -20.87 -15.24
C PRO A 194 4.91 -20.44 -15.43
N VAL A 195 5.74 -20.77 -14.45
CA VAL A 195 7.21 -20.79 -14.57
C VAL A 195 7.50 -21.44 -15.90
N ALA A 196 8.26 -20.73 -16.74
CA ALA A 196 8.79 -21.28 -17.98
C ALA A 196 9.26 -22.70 -17.69
N VAL A 197 8.57 -23.70 -18.27
CA VAL A 197 8.69 -25.10 -17.83
C VAL A 197 10.17 -25.45 -17.73
N PRO A 198 10.68 -25.77 -16.53
CA PRO A 198 12.10 -25.97 -16.30
C PRO A 198 12.60 -27.09 -17.22
N PRO A 199 13.90 -27.21 -17.46
CA PRO A 199 14.43 -28.35 -18.19
C PRO A 199 14.01 -29.67 -17.51
N LEU A 200 13.04 -30.38 -18.12
CA LEU A 200 12.56 -31.67 -17.62
C LEU A 200 13.45 -32.79 -18.16
N ALA A 201 13.43 -33.97 -17.54
CA ALA A 201 13.96 -35.15 -18.21
C ALA A 201 13.31 -35.31 -19.60
N ASN A 202 14.10 -35.72 -20.59
CA ASN A 202 13.64 -35.83 -21.99
C ASN A 202 13.11 -34.48 -22.55
N ASN A 203 13.80 -33.40 -22.23
CA ASN A 203 13.43 -32.01 -22.57
C ASN A 203 13.23 -31.76 -24.07
N SER A 204 13.95 -32.47 -24.93
CA SER A 204 13.91 -32.31 -26.39
C SER A 204 12.88 -33.20 -27.09
N GLU A 205 12.22 -34.10 -26.36
CA GLU A 205 11.21 -34.98 -26.95
C GLU A 205 9.90 -34.23 -27.16
N VAL A 206 9.32 -34.43 -28.33
CA VAL A 206 8.04 -33.85 -28.73
C VAL A 206 7.27 -34.91 -29.52
N ASN A 207 6.06 -35.21 -29.08
CA ASN A 207 5.09 -35.99 -29.84
C ASN A 207 3.91 -35.11 -30.28
N GLY A 208 2.96 -35.68 -31.02
CA GLY A 208 1.81 -34.92 -31.56
C GLY A 208 0.68 -34.65 -30.57
N THR A 209 0.75 -35.11 -29.31
CA THR A 209 -0.31 -34.89 -28.33
C THR A 209 -0.19 -33.54 -27.66
N GLU A 210 -1.27 -32.77 -27.73
CA GLU A 210 -1.40 -31.44 -27.13
C GLU A 210 -2.24 -31.56 -25.85
N LEU A 211 -1.63 -31.40 -24.67
CA LEU A 211 -2.39 -31.34 -23.43
C LEU A 211 -2.98 -29.93 -23.28
N THR A 212 -4.25 -29.88 -22.86
CA THR A 212 -5.05 -28.65 -22.81
C THR A 212 -5.51 -28.27 -21.41
N GLY A 213 -5.45 -29.19 -20.44
CA GLY A 213 -5.78 -28.90 -19.05
C GLY A 213 -5.94 -30.14 -18.19
N SER A 214 -6.20 -29.92 -16.90
CA SER A 214 -6.52 -30.95 -15.92
C SER A 214 -7.62 -30.47 -14.97
N ASP A 215 -8.40 -31.40 -14.41
CA ASP A 215 -9.40 -31.10 -13.39
C ASP A 215 -8.80 -30.82 -11.99
N THR A 216 -7.53 -31.17 -11.78
CA THR A 216 -6.87 -31.12 -10.48
C THR A 216 -5.48 -30.51 -10.64
N ALA A 217 -5.29 -29.29 -10.14
CA ALA A 217 -4.00 -28.60 -10.16
C ALA A 217 -3.13 -28.88 -8.91
N GLN A 218 -3.73 -29.39 -7.82
CA GLN A 218 -3.05 -29.64 -6.55
C GLN A 218 -3.65 -30.84 -5.82
N ILE A 219 -2.80 -31.60 -5.13
CA ILE A 219 -3.20 -32.61 -4.15
C ILE A 219 -2.47 -32.39 -2.81
N PRO A 220 -3.12 -32.64 -1.66
CA PRO A 220 -2.45 -32.56 -0.36
C PRO A 220 -1.29 -33.56 -0.23
N LEU A 221 -0.27 -33.23 0.58
CA LEU A 221 0.85 -34.13 0.85
C LEU A 221 0.34 -35.42 1.49
N ASN A 222 0.87 -36.56 1.05
CA ASN A 222 0.48 -37.91 1.49
C ASN A 222 -0.94 -38.33 1.10
N THR A 223 -1.61 -37.64 0.18
CA THR A 223 -2.93 -38.08 -0.32
C THR A 223 -2.81 -39.41 -1.05
N THR A 224 -3.46 -40.44 -0.52
CA THR A 224 -3.47 -41.77 -1.13
C THR A 224 -4.63 -41.88 -2.13
N GLY A 225 -4.34 -42.35 -3.35
CA GLY A 225 -5.38 -42.63 -4.34
C GLY A 225 -5.99 -41.40 -5.01
N ALA A 226 -5.31 -40.25 -4.99
CA ALA A 226 -5.77 -39.06 -5.71
C ALA A 226 -5.93 -39.37 -7.21
N THR A 227 -7.09 -39.06 -7.79
CA THR A 227 -7.35 -39.24 -9.21
C THR A 227 -7.32 -37.90 -9.93
N ILE A 228 -6.69 -37.88 -11.10
CA ILE A 228 -6.59 -36.70 -11.95
C ILE A 228 -7.21 -37.03 -13.31
N MET A 229 -8.03 -36.15 -13.83
CA MET A 229 -8.48 -36.14 -15.22
C MET A 229 -7.63 -35.15 -16.02
N LEU A 230 -7.04 -35.63 -17.11
CA LEU A 230 -6.19 -34.87 -18.02
C LEU A 230 -6.89 -34.76 -19.37
N THR A 231 -7.02 -33.54 -19.88
CA THR A 231 -7.68 -33.25 -21.15
C THR A 231 -6.63 -32.88 -22.19
N GLY A 232 -6.70 -33.48 -23.38
CA GLY A 232 -5.78 -33.18 -24.48
C GLY A 232 -6.37 -33.51 -25.85
N LYS A 233 -5.62 -33.22 -26.91
CA LYS A 233 -5.96 -33.49 -28.31
C LYS A 233 -4.89 -34.35 -28.96
N ALA A 234 -5.25 -34.97 -30.09
CA ALA A 234 -4.33 -35.77 -30.91
C ALA A 234 -3.61 -36.89 -30.11
N TRP A 235 -4.36 -37.59 -29.26
CA TRP A 235 -3.87 -38.76 -28.54
C TRP A 235 -3.52 -39.87 -29.54
N THR A 236 -2.24 -40.22 -29.63
CA THR A 236 -1.73 -41.18 -30.63
C THR A 236 -0.89 -42.25 -29.96
N ARG A 237 -1.49 -43.42 -29.74
CA ARG A 237 -0.81 -44.58 -29.12
C ARG A 237 -0.18 -44.22 -27.77
N THR A 238 -0.93 -43.48 -26.96
CA THR A 238 -0.49 -43.09 -25.62
C THR A 238 -0.47 -44.33 -24.73
N THR A 239 0.66 -44.58 -24.08
CA THR A 239 0.82 -45.76 -23.21
C THR A 239 1.33 -45.43 -21.82
N LYS A 240 1.81 -44.21 -21.57
CA LYS A 240 2.29 -43.78 -20.24
C LYS A 240 1.89 -42.34 -19.94
N VAL A 241 1.65 -42.08 -18.67
CA VAL A 241 1.56 -40.74 -18.08
C VAL A 241 2.73 -40.61 -17.10
N GLY A 242 3.54 -39.57 -17.24
CA GLY A 242 4.74 -39.34 -16.45
C GLY A 242 4.63 -38.05 -15.65
N PHE A 243 5.07 -38.09 -14.40
CA PHE A 243 5.22 -36.96 -13.51
C PHE A 243 6.70 -36.58 -13.44
N PHE A 244 7.04 -35.41 -13.98
CA PHE A 244 8.41 -34.93 -14.07
C PHE A 244 8.70 -33.91 -12.97
N PRO A 245 9.70 -34.13 -12.10
CA PRO A 245 10.09 -33.13 -11.12
C PRO A 245 10.88 -32.00 -11.79
N ALA A 246 10.83 -30.80 -11.23
CA ALA A 246 11.59 -29.64 -11.72
C ALA A 246 13.12 -29.84 -11.68
N SER A 247 13.61 -30.81 -10.89
CA SER A 247 15.04 -31.14 -10.75
C SER A 247 15.68 -31.78 -12.00
N GLY A 248 14.89 -32.11 -13.02
CA GLY A 248 15.36 -32.82 -14.21
C GLY A 248 15.57 -34.32 -13.99
N ALA A 249 15.18 -34.87 -12.84
CA ALA A 249 15.22 -36.31 -12.59
C ALA A 249 14.22 -37.07 -13.49
N ALA A 250 14.44 -38.39 -13.62
CA ALA A 250 13.57 -39.26 -14.41
C ALA A 250 12.11 -39.20 -13.93
N PRO A 251 11.12 -39.30 -14.84
CA PRO A 251 9.72 -39.21 -14.46
C PRO A 251 9.28 -40.40 -13.62
N VAL A 252 8.33 -40.16 -12.71
CA VAL A 252 7.56 -41.23 -12.07
C VAL A 252 6.37 -41.55 -12.98
N GLU A 253 6.15 -42.81 -13.32
CA GLU A 253 5.06 -43.21 -14.23
C GLU A 253 3.79 -43.60 -13.46
N ALA A 254 2.62 -43.20 -13.95
CA ALA A 254 1.33 -43.69 -13.47
C ALA A 254 1.18 -45.18 -13.79
N ALA A 255 0.70 -45.98 -12.83
CA ALA A 255 0.55 -47.43 -13.01
C ALA A 255 -0.51 -47.83 -14.06
N SER A 256 -1.53 -46.99 -14.22
CA SER A 256 -2.61 -47.17 -15.19
C SER A 256 -3.38 -45.86 -15.42
N PHE A 257 -4.09 -45.79 -16.54
CA PHE A 257 -5.08 -44.74 -16.80
C PHE A 257 -6.37 -45.33 -17.38
N ILE A 258 -7.47 -44.61 -17.25
CA ILE A 258 -8.81 -44.94 -17.77
C ILE A 258 -9.11 -43.91 -18.85
N ASP A 259 -9.46 -44.34 -20.06
CA ASP A 259 -9.83 -43.44 -21.14
C ASP A 259 -11.29 -42.95 -21.06
N ASP A 260 -11.70 -42.11 -22.01
CA ASP A 260 -13.07 -41.57 -22.09
C ASP A 260 -14.13 -42.65 -22.39
N THR A 261 -13.72 -43.82 -22.89
CA THR A 261 -14.59 -44.99 -23.08
C THR A 261 -14.76 -45.82 -21.80
N GLY A 262 -14.02 -45.50 -20.74
CA GLY A 262 -13.98 -46.26 -19.49
C GLY A 262 -13.03 -47.47 -19.55
N SER A 263 -12.25 -47.61 -20.62
CA SER A 263 -11.27 -48.70 -20.76
C SER A 263 -10.07 -48.43 -19.88
N THR A 264 -9.68 -49.42 -19.06
CA THR A 264 -8.48 -49.33 -18.22
C THR A 264 -7.25 -49.81 -18.99
N HIS A 265 -6.24 -48.95 -19.08
CA HIS A 265 -4.95 -49.23 -19.70
C HIS A 265 -3.90 -49.43 -18.60
N THR A 266 -3.40 -50.67 -18.45
CA THR A 266 -2.30 -51.00 -17.53
C THR A 266 -0.97 -51.05 -18.27
N LEU A 267 0.14 -50.77 -17.56
CA LEU A 267 1.49 -50.74 -18.14
C LEU A 267 1.99 -52.08 -18.70
N SER A 268 1.23 -53.17 -18.56
CA SER A 268 1.53 -54.48 -19.16
C SER A 268 0.32 -55.44 -19.02
N PRO A 269 -0.21 -56.08 -20.10
CA PRO A 269 0.13 -55.92 -21.51
C PRO A 269 -0.55 -54.68 -22.14
N MET A 270 0.24 -53.91 -22.90
CA MET A 270 -0.08 -52.56 -23.36
C MET A 270 -1.24 -52.48 -24.37
N VAL A 271 -2.27 -51.70 -24.05
CA VAL A 271 -3.39 -51.35 -24.96
C VAL A 271 -3.20 -49.91 -25.46
N ASN A 272 -3.14 -49.72 -26.78
CA ASN A 272 -2.94 -48.41 -27.42
C ASN A 272 -4.24 -47.57 -27.36
N TYR A 273 -4.19 -46.40 -26.72
CA TYR A 273 -5.24 -45.40 -26.87
C TYR A 273 -4.95 -44.52 -28.10
N THR A 274 -5.83 -44.53 -29.09
CA THR A 274 -5.69 -43.71 -30.32
C THR A 274 -7.02 -43.08 -30.65
N THR A 275 -7.05 -41.75 -30.69
CA THR A 275 -8.22 -40.99 -31.11
C THR A 275 -7.95 -40.37 -32.47
N SER A 276 -8.82 -40.61 -33.44
CA SER A 276 -8.71 -39.95 -34.74
C SER A 276 -9.27 -38.52 -34.66
N GLY A 277 -8.42 -37.51 -34.75
CA GLY A 277 -8.82 -36.11 -34.93
C GLY A 277 -8.35 -35.14 -33.84
N ASN A 278 -8.67 -33.86 -34.03
CA ASN A 278 -8.33 -32.74 -33.12
C ASN A 278 -9.36 -32.53 -32.00
N SER A 279 -10.26 -33.50 -31.78
CA SER A 279 -11.22 -33.45 -30.69
C SER A 279 -10.52 -33.60 -29.35
N ALA A 280 -11.01 -32.90 -28.33
CA ALA A 280 -10.50 -33.03 -26.98
C ALA A 280 -11.00 -34.36 -26.38
N HIS A 281 -10.08 -35.14 -25.83
CA HIS A 281 -10.36 -36.37 -25.10
C HIS A 281 -9.75 -36.31 -23.70
N THR A 282 -10.32 -37.06 -22.77
CA THR A 282 -9.89 -37.11 -21.38
C THR A 282 -9.32 -38.47 -21.02
N ILE A 283 -8.25 -38.49 -20.24
CA ILE A 283 -7.79 -39.69 -19.54
C ILE A 283 -7.80 -39.45 -18.03
N ARG A 284 -8.12 -40.46 -17.24
CA ARG A 284 -8.11 -40.41 -15.77
C ARG A 284 -7.07 -41.36 -15.20
N PHE A 285 -6.25 -40.92 -14.26
CA PHE A 285 -5.23 -41.79 -13.62
C PHE A 285 -5.10 -41.50 -12.14
N VAL A 286 -4.54 -42.46 -11.41
CA VAL A 286 -4.21 -42.32 -9.99
C VAL A 286 -2.78 -41.78 -9.86
N VAL A 287 -2.59 -40.77 -9.02
CA VAL A 287 -1.27 -40.20 -8.72
C VAL A 287 -0.44 -41.24 -7.95
N PRO A 288 0.77 -41.59 -8.41
CA PRO A 288 1.65 -42.51 -7.71
C PRO A 288 1.96 -42.05 -6.28
N GLN A 289 2.05 -42.99 -5.34
CA GLN A 289 2.34 -42.64 -3.94
C GLN A 289 3.68 -41.90 -3.80
N SER A 290 4.70 -42.26 -4.58
CA SER A 290 6.00 -41.58 -4.57
C SER A 290 5.93 -40.12 -5.06
N VAL A 291 4.95 -39.80 -5.91
CA VAL A 291 4.63 -38.41 -6.28
C VAL A 291 3.92 -37.74 -5.12
N ALA A 292 2.86 -38.36 -4.60
CA ALA A 292 2.02 -37.82 -3.52
C ALA A 292 2.74 -37.61 -2.17
N THR A 293 3.85 -38.30 -1.90
CA THR A 293 4.66 -38.13 -0.68
C THR A 293 5.82 -37.14 -0.85
N SER A 294 6.02 -36.60 -2.05
CA SER A 294 7.13 -35.70 -2.37
C SER A 294 6.59 -34.31 -2.66
N GLU A 295 6.77 -33.41 -1.70
CA GLU A 295 6.31 -32.03 -1.77
C GLU A 295 7.09 -31.22 -2.80
N GLN A 296 6.50 -30.99 -3.98
CA GLN A 296 7.04 -30.17 -5.07
C GLN A 296 5.99 -29.96 -6.17
N VAL A 297 6.33 -29.15 -7.17
CA VAL A 297 5.60 -29.10 -8.45
C VAL A 297 6.09 -30.21 -9.38
N TRP A 298 5.15 -30.99 -9.88
CA TRP A 298 5.36 -32.04 -10.87
C TRP A 298 4.76 -31.61 -12.20
N TYR A 299 5.43 -31.89 -13.31
CA TYR A 299 4.94 -31.59 -14.65
C TYR A 299 4.46 -32.88 -15.31
N ILE A 300 3.17 -32.93 -15.65
CA ILE A 300 2.55 -34.10 -16.27
C ILE A 300 2.79 -34.05 -17.78
N ARG A 301 3.39 -35.11 -18.32
CA ARG A 301 3.54 -35.34 -19.77
C ARG A 301 3.03 -36.74 -20.13
N VAL A 302 2.77 -36.95 -21.40
CA VAL A 302 2.25 -38.22 -21.92
C VAL A 302 3.18 -38.80 -22.98
N TRP A 303 3.38 -40.12 -22.98
CA TRP A 303 4.30 -40.81 -23.87
C TRP A 303 3.55 -41.58 -24.96
N ASN A 304 3.93 -41.33 -26.21
CA ASN A 304 3.33 -41.91 -27.39
C ASN A 304 4.34 -42.76 -28.15
N ARG A 305 3.89 -43.90 -28.66
CA ARG A 305 4.72 -44.77 -29.49
C ARG A 305 4.80 -44.31 -30.94
N ASP A 306 5.96 -44.59 -31.55
CA ASP A 306 6.15 -44.43 -33.00
C ASP A 306 5.23 -45.38 -33.79
N THR A 307 5.14 -46.65 -33.38
CA THR A 307 4.28 -47.68 -33.99
C THR A 307 3.52 -48.48 -32.95
N ALA A 308 2.44 -49.18 -33.36
CA ALA A 308 1.63 -49.98 -32.43
C ALA A 308 2.45 -51.07 -31.70
N THR A 309 3.55 -51.51 -32.31
CA THR A 309 4.43 -52.57 -31.81
C THR A 309 5.81 -52.06 -31.37
N SER A 310 6.14 -50.77 -31.52
CA SER A 310 7.46 -50.26 -31.12
C SER A 310 7.59 -50.18 -29.60
N SER A 311 8.80 -50.46 -29.12
CA SER A 311 9.25 -50.10 -27.77
C SER A 311 9.78 -48.67 -27.69
N THR A 312 9.92 -47.99 -28.84
CA THR A 312 10.32 -46.59 -28.97
C THR A 312 9.12 -45.66 -29.06
N GLY A 313 9.33 -44.42 -28.63
CA GLY A 313 8.32 -43.39 -28.58
C GLY A 313 8.86 -42.13 -27.90
N LEU A 314 8.06 -41.08 -27.89
CA LEU A 314 8.43 -39.75 -27.43
C LEU A 314 7.41 -39.20 -26.43
N TRP A 315 7.88 -38.41 -25.47
CA TRP A 315 7.04 -37.60 -24.57
C TRP A 315 6.42 -36.39 -25.29
N SER A 316 5.26 -35.93 -24.82
CA SER A 316 4.59 -34.70 -25.29
C SER A 316 5.46 -33.47 -25.08
N ASP A 317 5.26 -32.38 -25.84
CA ASP A 317 6.06 -31.15 -25.67
C ASP A 317 6.07 -30.71 -24.20
N LYS A 318 7.26 -30.37 -23.68
CA LYS A 318 7.40 -29.85 -22.32
C LYS A 318 6.58 -28.58 -22.10
N ASN A 319 6.47 -27.73 -23.13
CA ASN A 319 5.74 -26.46 -23.05
C ASN A 319 4.22 -26.69 -22.97
N GLN A 320 3.77 -27.91 -23.27
CA GLN A 320 2.40 -28.36 -23.12
C GLN A 320 2.22 -29.22 -21.85
N SER A 321 3.22 -29.33 -20.98
CA SER A 321 3.07 -30.10 -19.74
C SER A 321 2.06 -29.43 -18.79
N ILE A 322 1.30 -30.25 -18.06
CA ILE A 322 0.33 -29.76 -17.08
C ILE A 322 0.98 -29.81 -15.69
N PRO A 323 1.15 -28.69 -14.98
CA PRO A 323 1.67 -28.70 -13.63
C PRO A 323 0.65 -29.33 -12.66
N LEU A 324 1.15 -30.18 -11.78
CA LEU A 324 0.46 -30.75 -10.63
C LEU A 324 1.30 -30.47 -9.39
N ARG A 325 0.70 -29.80 -8.42
CA ARG A 325 1.35 -29.59 -7.13
C ARG A 325 1.02 -30.71 -6.15
N VAL A 326 2.03 -31.17 -5.42
CA VAL A 326 1.87 -32.05 -4.26
C VAL A 326 2.31 -31.31 -3.01
N GLY A 327 1.45 -31.29 -2.00
CA GLY A 327 1.73 -30.65 -0.73
C GLY A 327 1.47 -29.15 -0.72
N GLU A 328 2.17 -28.46 0.16
CA GLU A 328 1.96 -27.05 0.42
C GLU A 328 2.49 -26.17 -0.75
N PRO A 329 1.85 -25.02 -0.96
CA PRO A 329 2.03 -24.12 -2.11
C PRO A 329 3.24 -23.19 -2.03
N VAL A 330 4.38 -23.55 -2.62
CA VAL A 330 5.49 -22.59 -2.68
C VAL A 330 5.10 -21.42 -3.60
N LEU A 331 5.05 -20.18 -3.06
CA LEU A 331 5.02 -18.98 -3.90
C LEU A 331 6.36 -18.99 -4.65
N GLU A 332 6.34 -19.00 -5.97
CA GLU A 332 7.57 -18.85 -6.74
C GLU A 332 7.38 -17.61 -7.60
N CYS A 333 8.41 -16.78 -7.62
CA CYS A 333 8.54 -15.78 -8.64
C CYS A 333 8.92 -16.49 -9.93
N ASP A 334 8.25 -16.19 -11.04
CA ASP A 334 8.65 -16.75 -12.32
C ASP A 334 10.10 -16.38 -12.59
N ALA A 335 10.94 -17.38 -12.88
CA ALA A 335 12.36 -17.19 -13.12
C ALA A 335 12.57 -16.24 -14.33
N GLY A 336 12.85 -14.97 -14.04
CA GLY A 336 13.06 -13.93 -15.05
C GLY A 336 11.79 -13.18 -15.49
N SER A 337 10.62 -13.44 -14.88
CA SER A 337 9.44 -12.61 -15.05
C SER A 337 9.30 -11.65 -13.87
N ASN A 338 8.70 -10.49 -14.14
CA ASN A 338 8.21 -9.60 -13.10
C ASN A 338 6.94 -10.18 -12.44
N ASP A 339 6.43 -11.34 -12.87
CA ASP A 339 5.18 -11.92 -12.38
C ASP A 339 5.38 -12.89 -11.20
N GLY A 340 4.64 -12.68 -10.11
CA GLY A 340 4.71 -13.45 -8.88
C GLY A 340 3.35 -13.57 -8.15
N ASN A 341 3.33 -14.41 -7.12
CA ASN A 341 2.19 -14.60 -6.22
C ASN A 341 2.37 -13.87 -4.90
N PHE A 342 1.25 -13.42 -4.36
CA PHE A 342 1.16 -12.68 -3.10
C PHE A 342 0.19 -13.36 -2.15
N GLY A 343 0.24 -12.95 -0.89
CA GLY A 343 -0.74 -13.36 0.10
C GLY A 343 -1.45 -12.17 0.72
N THR A 344 -2.25 -12.47 1.72
CA THR A 344 -2.99 -11.48 2.51
C THR A 344 -2.32 -11.22 3.85
N LEU A 345 -2.56 -10.04 4.39
CA LEU A 345 -2.08 -9.64 5.71
C LEU A 345 -3.22 -9.73 6.73
N LYS A 346 -2.90 -10.28 7.90
CA LYS A 346 -3.84 -10.44 9.01
C LYS A 346 -3.82 -9.18 9.86
N PHE A 347 -4.66 -8.23 9.49
CA PHE A 347 -4.82 -7.00 10.24
C PHE A 347 -6.07 -7.07 11.12
N PRO A 348 -5.93 -6.88 12.45
CA PRO A 348 -7.07 -6.89 13.35
C PRO A 348 -7.98 -5.69 13.11
N ARG A 349 -9.26 -5.86 13.45
CA ARG A 349 -10.21 -4.76 13.62
C ARG A 349 -11.07 -5.00 14.86
N THR A 350 -11.60 -3.93 15.43
CA THR A 350 -12.50 -3.96 16.60
C THR A 350 -13.96 -3.74 16.24
N ASP A 351 -14.25 -3.31 15.00
CA ASP A 351 -15.60 -3.04 14.50
C ASP A 351 -16.29 -4.27 13.86
N VAL A 352 -15.55 -5.36 13.66
CA VAL A 352 -16.05 -6.64 13.11
C VAL A 352 -15.47 -7.84 13.88
N SER A 353 -16.23 -8.93 13.94
CA SER A 353 -15.95 -10.05 14.86
C SER A 353 -15.22 -11.24 14.24
N SER A 354 -15.38 -11.50 12.94
CA SER A 354 -14.72 -12.63 12.26
C SER A 354 -13.46 -12.20 11.52
N GLN A 355 -12.46 -13.08 11.43
CA GLN A 355 -11.22 -12.80 10.70
C GLN A 355 -11.47 -12.55 9.19
N ASN A 356 -12.45 -13.22 8.60
CA ASN A 356 -12.86 -12.99 7.21
C ASN A 356 -13.46 -11.59 7.05
N ASP A 357 -14.29 -11.15 8.00
CA ASP A 357 -14.86 -9.80 7.97
C ASP A 357 -13.79 -8.74 8.23
N GLN A 358 -12.78 -9.03 9.07
CA GLN A 358 -11.65 -8.13 9.29
C GLN A 358 -10.88 -7.89 7.99
N LEU A 359 -10.51 -8.96 7.28
CA LEU A 359 -9.84 -8.87 5.99
C LEU A 359 -10.69 -8.13 4.96
N ALA A 360 -11.97 -8.50 4.83
CA ALA A 360 -12.88 -7.88 3.90
C ALA A 360 -13.12 -6.40 4.20
N MET A 361 -13.30 -6.02 5.47
CA MET A 361 -13.49 -4.63 5.88
C MET A 361 -12.22 -3.80 5.68
N ASN A 362 -11.04 -4.37 5.92
CA ASN A 362 -9.76 -3.72 5.61
C ASN A 362 -9.57 -3.50 4.11
N MET A 363 -10.07 -4.41 3.25
CA MET A 363 -10.07 -4.19 1.80
C MET A 363 -11.07 -3.09 1.39
N ALA A 364 -12.25 -3.05 2.01
CA ALA A 364 -13.31 -2.11 1.68
C ALA A 364 -13.02 -0.67 2.13
N THR A 365 -12.50 -0.47 3.34
CA THR A 365 -12.41 0.87 4.00
C THR A 365 -10.99 1.29 4.38
N ASN A 366 -9.97 0.54 3.96
CA ASN A 366 -8.60 0.62 4.48
C ASN A 366 -8.52 0.19 5.97
N LEU A 367 -7.34 0.36 6.57
CA LEU A 367 -7.07 -0.06 7.95
C LEU A 367 -7.80 0.80 8.97
N GLN A 368 -8.23 0.20 10.08
CA GLN A 368 -8.93 0.89 11.15
C GLN A 368 -7.98 1.76 12.00
N GLU A 369 -8.29 3.04 12.17
CA GLU A 369 -7.58 3.89 13.12
C GLU A 369 -7.62 3.32 14.56
N PRO A 370 -6.53 3.45 15.35
CA PRO A 370 -5.28 4.17 15.08
C PRO A 370 -4.20 3.33 14.36
N MET A 371 -4.55 2.19 13.76
CA MET A 371 -3.57 1.33 13.10
C MET A 371 -3.05 1.98 11.81
N THR A 372 -1.73 2.07 11.71
CA THR A 372 -1.04 2.57 10.53
C THR A 372 0.16 1.69 10.23
N LEU A 373 0.59 1.66 8.97
CA LEU A 373 1.75 0.86 8.55
C LEU A 373 2.96 1.74 8.29
N THR A 374 4.14 1.23 8.62
CA THR A 374 5.43 1.89 8.36
C THR A 374 6.48 0.87 7.98
N VAL A 375 7.52 1.30 7.26
CA VAL A 375 8.71 0.46 7.01
C VAL A 375 9.45 0.17 8.33
N HIS A 376 9.84 -1.09 8.52
CA HIS A 376 10.71 -1.53 9.60
C HIS A 376 12.16 -1.22 9.23
N SER A 377 12.76 -0.15 9.77
CA SER A 377 14.11 0.30 9.37
C SER A 377 15.27 -0.56 9.87
N SER A 378 15.06 -1.35 10.93
CA SER A 378 16.11 -2.15 11.61
C SER A 378 15.82 -3.66 11.55
N TRP A 379 15.21 -4.09 10.44
CA TRP A 379 14.90 -5.49 10.19
C TRP A 379 16.17 -6.35 10.04
N THR A 380 16.10 -7.61 10.47
CA THR A 380 17.23 -8.56 10.40
C THR A 380 17.23 -9.29 9.06
N SER A 381 18.37 -9.75 8.58
CA SER A 381 18.47 -10.51 7.30
C SER A 381 17.54 -11.73 7.19
N SER A 382 16.99 -12.24 8.31
CA SER A 382 15.95 -13.27 8.32
C SER A 382 14.59 -12.82 7.79
N GLY A 383 14.33 -11.52 7.65
CA GLY A 383 13.05 -10.93 7.25
C GLY A 383 11.90 -11.07 8.26
N THR A 384 12.08 -11.89 9.29
CA THR A 384 11.14 -12.07 10.41
C THR A 384 11.35 -11.02 11.49
N CYS A 385 10.34 -10.81 12.34
CA CYS A 385 10.40 -9.82 13.41
C CYS A 385 9.69 -10.29 14.67
N SER A 386 9.96 -9.62 15.78
CA SER A 386 9.35 -9.89 17.09
C SER A 386 8.98 -8.57 17.75
N ASN A 387 7.77 -8.48 18.30
CA ASN A 387 7.25 -7.24 18.86
C ASN A 387 8.19 -6.66 19.94
N GLY A 388 8.54 -5.38 19.82
CA GLY A 388 9.44 -4.65 20.71
C GLY A 388 10.93 -4.85 20.44
N VAL A 389 11.31 -5.72 19.49
CA VAL A 389 12.71 -5.95 19.11
C VAL A 389 13.06 -5.06 17.92
N ASN A 390 14.17 -4.33 18.00
CA ASN A 390 14.66 -3.44 16.93
C ASN A 390 13.62 -2.42 16.40
N GLY A 391 12.68 -1.99 17.25
CA GLY A 391 11.62 -1.07 16.83
C GLY A 391 10.48 -1.74 16.06
N ALA A 392 10.41 -3.08 16.06
CA ALA A 392 9.28 -3.81 15.50
C ALA A 392 8.00 -3.59 16.34
N VAL A 393 6.92 -3.21 15.68
CA VAL A 393 5.59 -3.00 16.26
C VAL A 393 4.61 -3.91 15.57
N THR A 394 3.89 -4.71 16.36
CA THR A 394 2.85 -5.62 15.86
C THR A 394 1.48 -5.18 16.36
N SER A 395 0.52 -5.05 15.45
CA SER A 395 -0.91 -5.11 15.76
C SER A 395 -1.36 -6.55 15.55
N GLY A 396 -2.06 -7.16 16.49
CA GLY A 396 -2.37 -8.60 16.37
C GLY A 396 -3.58 -9.05 17.18
N LEU A 397 -4.03 -10.26 16.87
CA LEU A 397 -5.03 -11.03 17.61
C LEU A 397 -4.34 -11.81 18.76
N PRO A 398 -5.06 -12.22 19.82
CA PRO A 398 -6.51 -12.13 20.04
C PRO A 398 -7.00 -10.84 20.71
N ASN A 399 -6.11 -10.02 21.27
CA ASN A 399 -6.46 -8.69 21.77
C ASN A 399 -6.12 -7.66 20.70
N PRO A 400 -7.10 -7.13 19.93
CA PRO A 400 -6.88 -6.17 18.84
C PRO A 400 -6.42 -4.82 19.39
N GLY A 401 -5.19 -4.78 19.89
CA GLY A 401 -4.46 -3.55 20.13
C GLY A 401 -4.06 -3.01 18.76
N LEU A 402 -4.93 -2.17 18.20
CA LEU A 402 -4.63 -1.37 17.02
C LEU A 402 -3.50 -0.41 17.40
N LYS A 403 -2.32 -0.57 16.80
CA LYS A 403 -1.15 0.25 17.10
C LYS A 403 -0.72 1.05 15.86
N PRO A 404 -0.44 2.35 16.02
CA PRO A 404 0.22 3.12 14.96
C PRO A 404 1.63 2.58 14.72
N GLY A 405 2.14 2.74 13.51
CA GLY A 405 3.51 2.34 13.14
C GLY A 405 3.72 0.83 13.09
N THR A 406 2.67 0.05 12.82
CA THR A 406 2.77 -1.40 12.66
C THR A 406 3.68 -1.71 11.46
N ASN A 407 4.79 -2.39 11.72
CA ASN A 407 5.82 -2.72 10.72
C ASN A 407 6.21 -4.20 10.74
N CYS A 408 5.56 -4.97 11.61
CA CYS A 408 5.77 -6.39 11.84
C CYS A 408 4.42 -7.10 11.79
N VAL A 409 4.19 -7.88 10.73
CA VAL A 409 2.85 -8.31 10.32
C VAL A 409 2.71 -9.82 10.20
N ASP A 410 1.53 -10.29 10.54
CA ASP A 410 1.09 -11.67 10.34
C ASP A 410 0.52 -11.84 8.92
N THR A 411 0.81 -12.98 8.29
CA THR A 411 0.42 -13.26 6.90
C THR A 411 -0.54 -14.45 6.82
N ASP A 412 -1.32 -14.48 5.75
CA ASP A 412 -1.90 -15.68 5.18
C ASP A 412 -1.40 -15.82 3.75
N THR A 413 -0.96 -17.00 3.35
CA THR A 413 -0.57 -17.21 1.97
C THR A 413 -1.82 -17.18 1.09
N GLY A 414 -1.72 -16.61 -0.12
CA GLY A 414 -2.80 -16.50 -1.12
C GLY A 414 -4.00 -15.63 -0.74
N LEU A 415 -5.09 -15.79 -1.52
CA LEU A 415 -6.28 -14.93 -1.47
C LEU A 415 -7.50 -15.68 -0.89
N PRO A 416 -8.00 -15.32 0.30
CA PRO A 416 -9.25 -15.87 0.82
C PRO A 416 -10.44 -15.39 -0.02
N ALA A 417 -10.88 -16.21 -1.00
CA ALA A 417 -11.86 -15.82 -2.02
C ALA A 417 -13.14 -15.18 -1.45
N LEU A 418 -13.67 -15.71 -0.35
CA LEU A 418 -14.88 -15.16 0.29
C LEU A 418 -14.64 -13.75 0.84
N ALA A 419 -13.56 -13.54 1.58
CA ALA A 419 -13.22 -12.24 2.14
C ALA A 419 -12.85 -11.23 1.04
N ALA A 420 -12.14 -11.67 0.00
CA ALA A 420 -11.82 -10.83 -1.16
C ALA A 420 -13.10 -10.39 -1.91
N THR A 421 -14.03 -11.32 -2.12
CA THR A 421 -15.34 -11.02 -2.75
C THR A 421 -16.12 -10.00 -1.94
N ALA A 422 -16.17 -10.17 -0.61
CA ALA A 422 -16.83 -9.25 0.30
C ALA A 422 -16.15 -7.87 0.33
N GLY A 423 -14.84 -7.83 0.48
CA GLY A 423 -14.08 -6.59 0.58
C GLY A 423 -14.06 -5.77 -0.71
N MET A 424 -14.03 -6.43 -1.87
CA MET A 424 -13.91 -5.74 -3.16
C MET A 424 -15.25 -5.47 -3.84
N ILE A 425 -16.24 -6.36 -3.69
CA ILE A 425 -17.49 -6.30 -4.48
C ILE A 425 -18.74 -6.26 -3.60
N THR A 426 -19.02 -7.28 -2.79
CA THR A 426 -20.36 -7.41 -2.17
C THR A 426 -20.55 -6.55 -0.93
N GLY A 427 -19.48 -6.11 -0.29
CA GLY A 427 -19.50 -5.38 0.97
C GLY A 427 -19.51 -6.27 2.22
N VAL A 428 -19.34 -5.63 3.38
CA VAL A 428 -19.37 -6.24 4.72
C VAL A 428 -20.32 -5.43 5.60
N GLY A 429 -21.40 -6.05 6.09
CA GLY A 429 -22.42 -5.34 6.86
C GLY A 429 -23.09 -4.25 6.01
N SER A 430 -23.03 -3.00 6.47
CA SER A 430 -23.52 -1.82 5.74
C SER A 430 -22.45 -1.17 4.84
N THR A 431 -21.22 -1.65 4.90
CA THR A 431 -20.10 -1.07 4.15
C THR A 431 -20.04 -1.69 2.75
N PRO A 432 -20.14 -0.90 1.67
CA PRO A 432 -20.04 -1.40 0.30
C PRO A 432 -18.63 -1.94 0.00
N GLY A 433 -18.51 -2.82 -1.01
CA GLY A 433 -17.21 -3.31 -1.45
C GLY A 433 -16.41 -2.20 -2.13
N ARG A 434 -15.08 -2.25 -2.04
CA ARG A 434 -14.16 -1.20 -2.50
C ARG A 434 -14.45 -0.74 -3.93
N LEU A 435 -14.71 -1.66 -4.86
CA LEU A 435 -14.93 -1.31 -6.27
C LEU A 435 -16.34 -0.81 -6.56
N THR A 436 -17.24 -0.82 -5.58
CA THR A 436 -18.61 -0.33 -5.72
C THR A 436 -18.80 1.07 -5.14
N THR A 437 -17.77 1.67 -4.52
CA THR A 437 -17.86 2.99 -3.88
C THR A 437 -17.86 4.12 -4.88
N GLU A 438 -17.10 3.99 -5.97
CA GLU A 438 -16.92 5.01 -6.99
C GLU A 438 -17.25 4.48 -8.38
N SER A 439 -17.67 5.38 -9.27
CA SER A 439 -17.87 5.03 -10.68
C SER A 439 -16.54 5.07 -11.45
N THR A 440 -16.52 4.45 -12.63
CA THR A 440 -15.43 4.57 -13.59
C THR A 440 -15.22 6.05 -13.92
N THR A 441 -13.98 6.50 -13.80
CA THR A 441 -13.55 7.84 -14.18
C THR A 441 -13.88 8.07 -15.66
N PRO A 442 -14.46 9.23 -16.04
CA PRO A 442 -14.86 9.46 -17.42
C PRO A 442 -13.72 9.26 -18.42
N GLY A 443 -13.89 8.31 -19.35
CA GLY A 443 -12.89 7.97 -20.36
C GLY A 443 -11.85 6.94 -19.91
N CYS A 444 -11.87 6.48 -18.65
CA CYS A 444 -10.89 5.54 -18.12
C CYS A 444 -11.32 4.08 -18.11
N GLY A 445 -12.50 3.74 -18.62
CA GLY A 445 -12.87 2.36 -18.87
C GLY A 445 -12.15 1.77 -20.09
N PRO A 446 -12.09 0.43 -20.23
CA PRO A 446 -11.60 -0.23 -21.43
C PRO A 446 -12.31 0.33 -22.68
N GLY A 447 -11.55 0.68 -23.71
CA GLY A 447 -12.09 1.32 -24.91
C GLY A 447 -12.25 2.84 -24.81
N GLY A 448 -11.74 3.49 -23.76
CA GLY A 448 -12.05 4.90 -23.47
C GLY A 448 -13.48 5.09 -22.90
N SER A 449 -14.03 4.04 -22.29
CA SER A 449 -15.39 4.01 -21.76
C SER A 449 -15.51 4.85 -20.48
N SER A 450 -16.74 5.25 -20.11
CA SER A 450 -17.05 5.83 -18.78
C SER A 450 -17.98 4.93 -17.97
N SER A 451 -18.24 3.71 -18.47
CA SER A 451 -19.21 2.79 -17.88
C SER A 451 -18.56 1.91 -16.82
N ASN A 452 -19.29 1.68 -15.74
CA ASN A 452 -18.97 0.64 -14.76
C ASN A 452 -19.05 -0.75 -15.41
N ALA A 453 -18.22 -1.68 -14.94
CA ALA A 453 -18.36 -3.09 -15.29
C ALA A 453 -19.45 -3.73 -14.43
N THR A 454 -20.10 -4.78 -14.96
CA THR A 454 -21.06 -5.58 -14.19
C THR A 454 -20.38 -6.85 -13.70
N ALA A 455 -20.25 -7.00 -12.38
CA ALA A 455 -19.82 -8.24 -11.75
C ALA A 455 -21.04 -9.01 -11.23
N ARG A 456 -21.21 -10.26 -11.67
CA ARG A 456 -22.28 -11.12 -11.16
C ARG A 456 -21.72 -12.02 -10.05
N ILE A 457 -22.18 -11.78 -8.83
CA ILE A 457 -21.89 -12.64 -7.68
C ILE A 457 -23.19 -13.32 -7.28
N GLN A 458 -23.23 -14.65 -7.41
CA GLN A 458 -24.44 -15.45 -7.23
C GLN A 458 -25.52 -15.03 -8.25
N ASN A 459 -26.58 -14.39 -7.79
CA ASN A 459 -27.69 -13.91 -8.60
C ASN A 459 -27.86 -12.38 -8.54
N THR A 460 -26.86 -11.69 -7.98
CA THR A 460 -26.89 -10.23 -7.86
C THR A 460 -25.83 -9.62 -8.79
N ASN A 461 -26.25 -8.62 -9.56
CA ASN A 461 -25.37 -7.82 -10.40
C ASN A 461 -24.87 -6.63 -9.59
N TYR A 462 -23.55 -6.47 -9.52
CA TYR A 462 -22.88 -5.34 -8.90
C TYR A 462 -22.27 -4.46 -9.99
N SER A 463 -22.52 -3.16 -9.89
CA SER A 463 -21.85 -2.16 -10.71
C SER A 463 -20.51 -1.82 -10.06
N ILE A 464 -19.41 -2.20 -10.70
CA ILE A 464 -18.05 -1.99 -10.19
C ILE A 464 -17.29 -0.99 -11.07
N ASN A 465 -16.46 -0.16 -10.44
CA ASN A 465 -15.50 0.71 -11.12
C ASN A 465 -14.66 -0.11 -12.11
N ASN A 466 -14.39 0.44 -13.29
CA ASN A 466 -13.70 -0.24 -14.37
C ASN A 466 -12.52 0.58 -14.91
N ASP A 467 -11.86 1.39 -14.08
CA ASP A 467 -10.72 2.19 -14.53
C ASP A 467 -9.54 1.32 -14.96
N VAL A 468 -8.84 1.71 -16.02
CA VAL A 468 -7.60 1.09 -16.49
C VAL A 468 -6.41 2.00 -16.16
N LEU A 469 -5.26 1.42 -15.81
CA LEU A 469 -4.06 2.15 -15.41
C LEU A 469 -3.54 3.04 -16.54
N SER A 470 -3.62 2.57 -17.80
CA SER A 470 -3.16 3.37 -18.94
C SER A 470 -3.94 4.67 -19.13
N CYS A 471 -5.15 4.81 -18.58
CA CYS A 471 -5.89 6.08 -18.63
C CYS A 471 -5.14 7.20 -17.91
N PHE A 472 -4.48 6.85 -16.79
CA PHE A 472 -3.81 7.80 -15.93
C PHE A 472 -2.40 8.14 -16.40
N LEU A 473 -1.88 7.51 -17.47
CA LEU A 473 -0.56 7.86 -17.99
C LEU A 473 -0.56 9.30 -18.55
N THR A 474 0.55 10.00 -18.37
CA THR A 474 0.83 11.23 -19.11
C THR A 474 1.24 10.91 -20.55
N ASP A 475 1.10 11.88 -21.45
CA ASP A 475 1.43 11.70 -22.86
C ASP A 475 2.93 11.32 -23.01
N GLY A 476 3.21 10.25 -23.77
CA GLY A 476 4.57 9.75 -23.99
C GLY A 476 5.07 8.71 -22.98
N ALA A 477 4.33 8.43 -21.91
CA ALA A 477 4.63 7.34 -20.99
C ALA A 477 3.97 6.02 -21.42
N SER A 478 4.54 4.90 -20.97
CA SER A 478 4.01 3.55 -21.20
C SER A 478 3.90 2.77 -19.89
N LEU A 479 3.07 1.72 -19.88
CA LEU A 479 2.99 0.80 -18.74
C LEU A 479 4.33 0.13 -18.44
N ALA A 480 5.14 -0.18 -19.46
CA ALA A 480 6.49 -0.71 -19.27
C ALA A 480 7.40 0.29 -18.53
N THR A 481 7.27 1.59 -18.81
CA THR A 481 8.05 2.65 -18.16
C THR A 481 7.71 2.77 -16.69
N VAL A 482 6.42 2.77 -16.33
CA VAL A 482 6.01 2.88 -14.91
C VAL A 482 6.32 1.61 -14.13
N ALA A 483 6.21 0.44 -14.77
CA ALA A 483 6.51 -0.85 -14.16
C ALA A 483 8.02 -1.12 -13.99
N ASP A 484 8.90 -0.33 -14.62
CA ASP A 484 10.34 -0.49 -14.48
C ASP A 484 10.79 -0.17 -13.05
N LYS A 485 11.38 -1.16 -12.40
CA LYS A 485 11.99 -1.03 -11.08
C LYS A 485 13.01 0.10 -10.99
N ASN A 486 13.73 0.37 -12.07
CA ASN A 486 14.79 1.38 -12.12
C ASN A 486 14.29 2.75 -12.58
N TYR A 487 12.98 2.94 -12.74
CA TYR A 487 12.42 4.22 -13.15
C TYR A 487 12.81 5.35 -12.18
N SER A 488 13.50 6.34 -12.71
CA SER A 488 13.99 7.52 -11.97
C SER A 488 13.58 8.84 -12.62
N GLY A 489 12.59 8.81 -13.52
CA GLY A 489 12.06 10.00 -14.17
C GLY A 489 11.07 10.76 -13.29
N ASP A 490 10.52 11.84 -13.84
CA ASP A 490 9.46 12.64 -13.21
C ASP A 490 8.14 11.87 -13.11
N ALA A 491 7.14 12.45 -12.44
CA ALA A 491 5.81 11.85 -12.41
C ALA A 491 5.23 11.69 -13.83
N VAL A 492 4.76 10.49 -14.15
CA VAL A 492 4.17 10.13 -15.45
C VAL A 492 2.75 9.56 -15.32
N LEU A 493 2.17 9.70 -14.14
CA LEU A 493 0.77 9.41 -13.86
C LEU A 493 0.04 10.69 -13.45
N ASP A 494 -1.24 10.79 -13.79
CA ASP A 494 -2.13 11.90 -13.48
C ASP A 494 -2.66 11.82 -12.03
N GLU A 495 -2.89 12.98 -11.39
CA GLU A 495 -3.31 13.07 -9.98
C GLU A 495 -4.65 12.35 -9.73
N SER A 496 -5.51 12.23 -10.75
CA SER A 496 -6.79 11.51 -10.67
C SER A 496 -6.63 10.01 -10.38
N ILE A 497 -5.44 9.41 -10.51
CA ILE A 497 -5.20 8.01 -10.11
C ILE A 497 -5.57 7.78 -8.65
N TYR A 498 -5.41 8.79 -7.80
CA TYR A 498 -5.72 8.72 -6.38
C TYR A 498 -7.22 8.75 -6.05
N ASP A 499 -8.07 8.99 -7.04
CA ASP A 499 -9.53 8.91 -6.89
C ASP A 499 -10.07 7.55 -7.33
N SER A 500 -9.25 6.74 -8.02
CA SER A 500 -9.66 5.41 -8.44
C SER A 500 -9.63 4.42 -7.26
N PRO A 501 -10.72 3.67 -6.99
CA PRO A 501 -10.74 2.63 -5.97
C PRO A 501 -9.91 1.40 -6.36
N ARG A 502 -9.28 1.41 -7.55
CA ARG A 502 -8.35 0.38 -8.03
C ARG A 502 -6.91 0.65 -7.66
N PHE A 503 -6.59 1.88 -7.26
CA PHE A 503 -5.26 2.26 -6.81
C PHE A 503 -5.10 2.06 -5.29
N PHE A 504 -3.97 1.51 -4.86
CA PHE A 504 -3.64 1.28 -3.46
C PHE A 504 -2.14 1.02 -3.29
N PHE A 505 -1.67 1.07 -2.03
CA PHE A 505 -0.32 0.62 -1.68
C PHE A 505 -0.32 -0.81 -1.17
N VAL A 506 0.76 -1.53 -1.47
CA VAL A 506 1.01 -2.91 -1.03
C VAL A 506 2.32 -2.96 -0.24
N PRO A 507 2.30 -3.37 1.04
CA PRO A 507 3.50 -3.64 1.82
C PRO A 507 4.39 -4.69 1.15
N VAL A 508 5.70 -4.49 1.14
CA VAL A 508 6.69 -5.45 0.64
C VAL A 508 7.39 -6.11 1.82
N LEU A 509 7.46 -7.43 1.81
CA LEU A 509 8.18 -8.24 2.79
C LEU A 509 9.54 -8.65 2.24
N HIS A 510 10.53 -8.78 3.13
CA HIS A 510 11.87 -9.23 2.74
C HIS A 510 11.91 -10.71 2.34
N VAL A 511 11.30 -11.55 3.17
CA VAL A 511 11.29 -13.00 2.99
C VAL A 511 9.87 -13.44 2.70
N GLN A 512 9.78 -14.34 1.75
CA GLN A 512 8.54 -15.00 1.42
C GLN A 512 7.99 -15.78 2.62
N PRO A 513 6.73 -15.56 3.02
CA PRO A 513 6.13 -16.35 4.07
C PRO A 513 6.09 -17.83 3.76
N ALA A 514 6.40 -18.66 4.76
CA ALA A 514 6.26 -20.11 4.66
C ALA A 514 4.78 -20.48 4.84
N ASN A 515 4.30 -21.44 4.06
CA ASN A 515 2.89 -21.83 4.06
C ASN A 515 2.43 -22.38 5.40
N GLY A 516 1.18 -22.09 5.77
CA GLY A 516 0.54 -22.71 6.94
C GLY A 516 0.95 -22.17 8.31
N GLY A 517 1.84 -21.16 8.38
CA GLY A 517 2.27 -20.54 9.64
C GLY A 517 2.10 -19.02 9.65
N SER A 518 1.44 -18.49 10.68
CA SER A 518 1.43 -17.05 10.98
C SER A 518 2.74 -16.66 11.68
N ASN A 519 3.84 -16.67 10.93
CA ASN A 519 5.05 -16.00 11.39
C ASN A 519 4.90 -14.50 11.19
N LYS A 520 5.68 -13.74 11.96
CA LYS A 520 5.70 -12.29 11.87
C LYS A 520 6.82 -11.82 10.94
N TYR A 521 6.44 -11.06 9.92
CA TYR A 521 7.33 -10.60 8.85
C TYR A 521 7.50 -9.08 8.89
N SER A 522 8.71 -8.63 8.59
CA SER A 522 9.04 -7.20 8.52
C SER A 522 8.56 -6.61 7.20
N ILE A 523 7.82 -5.50 7.27
CA ILE A 523 7.57 -4.64 6.12
C ILE A 523 8.85 -3.87 5.84
N ILE A 524 9.45 -4.06 4.67
CA ILE A 524 10.71 -3.39 4.29
C ILE A 524 10.49 -2.24 3.31
N ASP A 525 9.35 -2.22 2.63
CA ASP A 525 9.04 -1.24 1.60
C ASP A 525 7.52 -1.24 1.30
N PHE A 526 7.05 -0.35 0.44
CA PHE A 526 5.70 -0.41 -0.15
C PHE A 526 5.77 -0.20 -1.66
N ARG A 527 4.81 -0.79 -2.38
CA ARG A 527 4.66 -0.59 -3.81
C ARG A 527 3.31 0.03 -4.11
N PRO A 528 3.25 1.08 -4.93
CA PRO A 528 1.99 1.48 -5.52
C PRO A 528 1.54 0.37 -6.47
N ALA A 529 0.24 0.09 -6.41
CA ALA A 529 -0.40 -0.98 -7.14
C ALA A 529 -1.69 -0.48 -7.76
N PHE A 530 -1.99 -0.98 -8.95
CA PHE A 530 -3.27 -0.74 -9.59
C PHE A 530 -3.89 -2.07 -9.99
N LEU A 531 -5.15 -2.29 -9.62
CA LEU A 531 -5.93 -3.47 -9.98
C LEU A 531 -6.35 -3.40 -11.45
N THR A 532 -5.62 -4.10 -12.31
CA THR A 532 -5.84 -4.17 -13.75
C THR A 532 -5.24 -5.46 -14.31
N ASP A 533 -5.72 -5.89 -15.47
CA ASP A 533 -5.14 -6.99 -16.24
C ASP A 533 -4.45 -6.55 -17.53
N GLU A 534 -4.22 -5.24 -17.69
CA GLU A 534 -3.49 -4.65 -18.80
C GLU A 534 -2.11 -5.29 -18.98
N ASP A 535 -1.69 -5.37 -20.25
CA ASP A 535 -0.37 -5.87 -20.58
C ASP A 535 0.68 -4.78 -20.38
N VAL A 536 1.81 -5.13 -19.76
CA VAL A 536 2.93 -4.22 -19.44
C VAL A 536 3.90 -4.14 -20.63
N ALA A 537 3.34 -4.11 -21.84
CA ALA A 537 4.09 -3.88 -23.05
C ALA A 537 4.40 -2.38 -23.22
N SER A 538 5.51 -2.06 -23.90
CA SER A 538 5.86 -0.67 -24.24
C SER A 538 4.83 0.01 -25.18
N SER A 539 4.00 -0.78 -25.86
CA SER A 539 2.86 -0.32 -26.66
C SER A 539 1.63 0.06 -25.84
N SER A 540 1.58 -0.27 -24.55
CA SER A 540 0.51 0.15 -23.65
C SER A 540 0.77 1.59 -23.16
N VAL A 541 0.42 2.56 -23.99
CA VAL A 541 0.54 4.00 -23.74
C VAL A 541 -0.80 4.57 -23.25
N LYS A 542 -0.85 5.89 -23.00
CA LYS A 542 -2.09 6.56 -22.61
C LYS A 542 -3.26 6.24 -23.54
N GLY A 543 -4.35 5.74 -22.97
CA GLY A 543 -5.55 5.33 -23.71
C GLY A 543 -5.42 4.00 -24.48
N SER A 544 -4.36 3.23 -24.26
CA SER A 544 -4.24 1.88 -24.82
C SER A 544 -5.33 0.97 -24.24
N ASN A 545 -6.01 0.24 -25.12
CA ASN A 545 -7.13 -0.65 -24.75
C ASN A 545 -6.67 -2.10 -24.61
N THR A 546 -5.66 -2.35 -23.78
CA THR A 546 -5.11 -3.72 -23.58
C THR A 546 -5.76 -4.45 -22.40
N ALA A 547 -6.53 -3.76 -21.57
CA ALA A 547 -7.34 -4.40 -20.53
C ALA A 547 -8.37 -5.34 -21.17
N THR A 548 -8.57 -6.53 -20.59
CA THR A 548 -9.57 -7.46 -21.12
C THR A 548 -10.96 -6.84 -20.91
N ALA A 549 -11.66 -6.52 -22.00
CA ALA A 549 -13.05 -6.09 -21.91
C ALA A 549 -13.88 -7.20 -21.23
N PRO A 550 -14.84 -6.87 -20.34
CA PRO A 550 -15.72 -7.88 -19.75
C PRO A 550 -16.45 -8.65 -20.86
N VAL A 551 -16.31 -9.98 -20.91
CA VAL A 551 -17.06 -10.84 -21.84
C VAL A 551 -17.99 -11.74 -21.03
N GLY A 552 -19.29 -11.46 -21.05
CA GLY A 552 -20.30 -12.28 -20.38
C GLY A 552 -20.24 -12.22 -18.85
N ASN A 553 -20.26 -13.38 -18.18
CA ASN A 553 -20.22 -13.50 -16.71
C ASN A 553 -18.80 -13.37 -16.11
N SER A 554 -17.79 -13.06 -16.91
CA SER A 554 -16.40 -12.99 -16.44
C SER A 554 -16.00 -11.53 -16.18
N PRO A 555 -15.62 -11.14 -14.95
CA PRO A 555 -15.04 -9.82 -14.73
C PRO A 555 -13.77 -9.69 -15.58
N GLY A 556 -13.66 -8.55 -16.26
CA GLY A 556 -12.44 -8.09 -16.92
C GLY A 556 -11.77 -7.01 -16.06
N ASN A 557 -10.56 -6.61 -16.44
CA ASN A 557 -9.81 -5.56 -15.75
C ASN A 557 -9.43 -5.94 -14.31
N GLY A 558 -8.54 -6.90 -14.15
CA GLY A 558 -7.87 -7.17 -12.87
C GLY A 558 -8.58 -8.12 -11.89
N ILE A 559 -9.80 -8.59 -12.15
CA ILE A 559 -10.48 -9.59 -11.31
C ILE A 559 -10.92 -10.76 -12.17
N VAL A 560 -10.84 -11.99 -11.66
CA VAL A 560 -11.50 -13.18 -12.22
C VAL A 560 -12.44 -13.74 -11.16
N ILE A 561 -13.72 -13.86 -11.51
CA ILE A 561 -14.75 -14.48 -10.67
C ILE A 561 -15.04 -15.88 -11.22
N GLU A 562 -14.95 -16.88 -10.36
CA GLU A 562 -15.42 -18.22 -10.64
C GLU A 562 -16.22 -18.72 -9.44
N GLN A 563 -17.23 -19.55 -9.70
CA GLN A 563 -18.08 -20.11 -8.63
C GLN A 563 -18.67 -19.05 -7.68
N ASN A 564 -19.01 -17.85 -8.21
CA ASN A 564 -19.54 -16.71 -7.45
C ASN A 564 -18.57 -16.09 -6.43
N GLN A 565 -17.27 -16.26 -6.61
CA GLN A 565 -16.26 -15.63 -5.75
C GLN A 565 -15.08 -15.17 -6.59
N ILE A 566 -14.36 -14.15 -6.12
CA ILE A 566 -13.08 -13.72 -6.68
C ILE A 566 -12.08 -14.86 -6.47
N LYS A 567 -11.65 -15.47 -7.57
CA LYS A 567 -10.58 -16.47 -7.58
C LYS A 567 -9.25 -15.87 -7.92
N THR A 568 -9.23 -14.78 -8.67
CA THR A 568 -7.98 -14.14 -9.06
C THR A 568 -8.08 -12.63 -8.99
N MET A 569 -7.05 -11.99 -8.46
CA MET A 569 -6.80 -10.56 -8.57
C MET A 569 -5.49 -10.34 -9.32
N LYS A 570 -5.52 -9.55 -10.38
CA LYS A 570 -4.33 -9.14 -11.13
C LYS A 570 -4.08 -7.66 -10.85
N VAL A 571 -2.84 -7.35 -10.51
CA VAL A 571 -2.40 -6.00 -10.20
C VAL A 571 -1.13 -5.70 -10.99
N ILE A 572 -0.88 -4.42 -11.24
CA ILE A 572 0.42 -3.95 -11.73
C ILE A 572 1.07 -3.18 -10.59
N PHE A 573 2.24 -3.63 -10.15
CA PHE A 573 3.13 -2.86 -9.29
C PHE A 573 4.01 -1.98 -10.16
N PHE A 574 4.18 -0.73 -9.73
CA PHE A 574 4.99 0.23 -10.46
C PHE A 574 5.86 1.05 -9.53
N ASN A 575 6.76 1.82 -10.11
CA ASN A 575 7.69 2.64 -9.36
C ASN A 575 6.98 3.84 -8.73
N SER A 576 7.26 4.12 -7.46
CA SER A 576 6.67 5.25 -6.74
C SER A 576 7.04 6.62 -7.30
N ASN A 577 8.16 6.73 -8.04
CA ASN A 577 8.55 7.96 -8.74
C ASN A 577 7.60 8.31 -9.89
N ALA A 578 6.88 7.33 -10.45
CA ALA A 578 5.90 7.57 -11.49
C ALA A 578 4.64 8.29 -10.97
N LEU A 579 4.41 8.32 -9.66
CA LEU A 579 3.25 8.94 -9.05
C LEU A 579 3.38 10.48 -8.98
N PRO A 580 2.30 11.21 -9.23
CA PRO A 580 2.27 12.67 -9.06
C PRO A 580 2.20 13.06 -7.58
N SER A 581 2.63 14.28 -7.27
CA SER A 581 2.31 14.89 -5.98
C SER A 581 0.80 15.18 -5.91
N ARG A 582 0.24 15.12 -4.70
CA ARG A 582 -1.17 15.41 -4.43
C ARG A 582 -1.29 16.52 -3.39
N THR A 583 -2.19 17.47 -3.57
CA THR A 583 -2.39 18.58 -2.62
C THR A 583 -3.60 18.42 -1.70
N GLY A 584 -4.50 17.46 -1.99
CA GLY A 584 -5.72 17.20 -1.23
C GLY A 584 -6.10 15.73 -1.12
N GLY A 585 -7.32 15.43 -0.67
CA GLY A 585 -7.87 14.07 -0.61
C GLY A 585 -7.68 13.34 0.72
N ALA A 586 -8.05 12.06 0.72
CA ALA A 586 -7.90 11.18 1.87
C ALA A 586 -6.41 10.89 2.15
N LEU A 587 -6.01 11.03 3.41
CA LEU A 587 -4.63 10.89 3.87
C LEU A 587 -4.52 9.69 4.82
N THR A 588 -3.36 9.04 4.78
CA THR A 588 -2.94 8.07 5.79
C THR A 588 -1.54 8.42 6.27
N THR A 589 -1.12 7.89 7.43
CA THR A 589 0.27 8.01 7.89
C THR A 589 1.24 7.61 6.79
N TYR A 590 2.29 8.40 6.63
CA TYR A 590 3.28 8.19 5.59
C TYR A 590 3.94 6.81 5.71
N PHE A 591 3.90 6.05 4.61
CA PHE A 591 4.44 4.70 4.56
C PHE A 591 5.97 4.65 4.66
N GLY A 592 6.66 5.78 4.41
CA GLY A 592 8.11 5.85 4.26
C GLY A 592 8.56 5.88 2.80
N VAL A 593 7.63 5.72 1.85
CA VAL A 593 7.91 5.72 0.40
C VAL A 593 6.82 6.42 -0.40
N GLY A 594 7.18 6.86 -1.61
CA GLY A 594 6.30 7.57 -2.52
C GLY A 594 6.07 9.05 -2.17
N PRO A 595 5.12 9.70 -2.86
CA PRO A 595 4.88 11.13 -2.70
C PRO A 595 4.45 11.46 -1.28
N ARG A 596 5.06 12.52 -0.76
CA ARG A 596 4.86 13.02 0.61
C ARG A 596 3.90 14.18 0.58
N ILE A 597 2.90 14.14 1.45
CA ILE A 597 1.98 15.25 1.67
C ILE A 597 2.28 15.83 3.04
N VAL A 598 2.80 17.05 3.06
CA VAL A 598 3.11 17.80 4.28
C VAL A 598 1.87 18.60 4.66
N ARG A 599 1.38 18.45 5.90
CA ARG A 599 0.21 19.18 6.39
C ARG A 599 0.38 19.61 7.84
N MET A 600 -0.08 20.81 8.14
CA MET A 600 -0.25 21.33 9.51
C MET A 600 -1.46 20.66 10.17
N ILE A 601 -1.33 20.22 11.43
CA ILE A 601 -2.35 19.42 12.12
C ILE A 601 -2.86 20.04 13.43
N ASP A 602 -2.45 21.26 13.76
CA ASP A 602 -2.88 22.00 14.96
C ASP A 602 -3.72 23.26 14.70
#